data_AF-A0A6L7MZT4-F1
#
_entry.id   AF-A0A6L7MZT4-F1
#
_cell.length_a   1.000
_cell.length_b   1.000
_cell.length_c   1.000
_cell.angle_alpha   90.00
_cell.angle_beta   90.00
_cell.angle_gamma   90.00
#
_symmetry.space_group_name_H-M   'P 1'
#
loop_
_entity.id
_entity.type
_entity.pdbx_description
1 polymer ?
#
loop_
_entity_poly.entity_id
_entity_poly.type
_entity_poly.pdbx_seq_one_letter_code
_entity_poly.pdbx_strand_id
1 'polypeptide(L)'
;MTPLRKKMIDDMVVRGLSDHTIKSYTQAVTGLACHYNRSPDRIEPREVQDYLLFLLRDRELAWASCNLYRVGIRFFYRTTLGLPDARFFIPGSKQPKRLPEILNREELVRLFTLTVNRKHRALLMTAYAAGLRCSVTGHSRASFHYPT
;
A
#
# COMPACT_ATOMS: atom_id res chain seq x y z
N MET A 1 23.97 -2.27 5.23
CA MET A 1 22.58 -2.57 5.68
C MET A 1 22.59 -2.63 7.20
N THR A 2 21.74 -1.90 7.92
CA THR A 2 21.76 -1.90 9.40
C THR A 2 21.18 -3.21 9.95
N PRO A 3 21.64 -3.70 11.12
CA PRO A 3 21.15 -4.95 11.71
C PRO A 3 19.64 -4.89 12.01
N LEU A 4 19.14 -3.74 12.46
CA LEU A 4 17.71 -3.47 12.67
C LEU A 4 16.87 -3.59 11.39
N ARG A 5 17.39 -3.10 10.25
CA ARG A 5 16.71 -3.21 8.96
C ARG A 5 16.64 -4.66 8.49
N LYS A 6 17.68 -5.46 8.71
CA LYS A 6 17.67 -6.89 8.39
C LYS A 6 16.62 -7.64 9.20
N LYS A 7 16.60 -7.41 10.53
CA LYS A 7 15.61 -8.01 11.43
C LYS A 7 14.18 -7.69 11.01
N MET A 8 13.90 -6.43 10.67
CA MET A 8 12.57 -6.03 10.21
C MET A 8 12.18 -6.72 8.89
N ILE A 9 13.11 -6.90 7.95
CA ILE A 9 12.84 -7.61 6.70
C ILE A 9 12.54 -9.08 6.98
N ASP A 10 13.36 -9.74 7.80
CA ASP A 10 13.15 -11.14 8.18
C ASP A 10 11.78 -11.33 8.87
N ASP A 11 11.41 -10.43 9.78
CA ASP A 11 10.09 -10.42 10.45
C ASP A 11 8.92 -10.31 9.47
N MET A 12 9.11 -9.57 8.37
CA MET A 12 8.11 -9.38 7.32
C MET A 12 8.01 -10.58 6.38
N VAL A 13 9.15 -11.19 6.05
CA VAL A 13 9.23 -12.40 5.23
C VAL A 13 8.59 -13.59 5.94
N VAL A 14 8.85 -13.77 7.24
CA VAL A 14 8.24 -14.83 8.06
C VAL A 14 6.71 -14.71 8.08
N ARG A 15 6.17 -13.49 7.96
CA ARG A 15 4.72 -13.24 7.89
C ARG A 15 4.12 -13.37 6.49
N GLY A 16 4.91 -13.64 5.46
CA GLY A 16 4.44 -13.77 4.08
C GLY A 16 4.01 -12.46 3.44
N LEU A 17 4.60 -11.32 3.85
CA LEU A 17 4.33 -10.03 3.21
C LEU A 17 4.96 -9.96 1.81
N SER A 18 4.29 -9.28 0.88
CA SER A 18 4.80 -9.11 -0.49
C SER A 18 6.02 -8.20 -0.54
N ASP A 19 6.89 -8.38 -1.54
CA ASP A 19 8.08 -7.54 -1.76
C ASP A 19 7.75 -6.04 -1.86
N HIS A 20 6.60 -5.72 -2.45
CA HIS A 20 6.11 -4.35 -2.51
C HIS A 20 5.86 -3.79 -1.11
N THR A 21 5.21 -4.57 -0.24
CA THR A 21 4.92 -4.17 1.15
C THR A 21 6.20 -4.04 1.96
N ILE A 22 7.15 -4.97 1.79
CA ILE A 22 8.47 -4.93 2.43
C ILE A 22 9.21 -3.63 2.05
N LYS A 23 9.23 -3.29 0.75
CA LYS A 23 9.84 -2.04 0.27
C LYS A 23 9.17 -0.81 0.87
N SER A 24 7.84 -0.74 0.83
CA SER A 24 7.09 0.39 1.38
C SER A 24 7.33 0.58 2.88
N TYR A 25 7.33 -0.50 3.66
CA TYR A 25 7.50 -0.43 5.11
C TYR A 25 8.95 -0.06 5.47
N THR A 26 9.95 -0.64 4.80
CA THR A 26 11.35 -0.26 5.02
C THR A 26 11.60 1.20 4.65
N GLN A 27 11.01 1.71 3.58
CA GLN A 27 11.08 3.13 3.21
C GLN A 27 10.46 4.03 4.27
N ALA A 28 9.30 3.65 4.83
CA ALA A 28 8.64 4.43 5.87
C ALA A 28 9.53 4.62 7.12
N VAL A 29 10.14 3.53 7.60
CA VAL A 29 11.06 3.56 8.75
C VAL A 29 12.35 4.30 8.42
N THR A 30 12.86 4.15 7.19
CA THR A 30 14.06 4.87 6.74
C THR A 30 13.80 6.38 6.67
N GLY A 31 12.65 6.81 6.16
CA GLY A 31 12.26 8.23 6.12
C GLY A 31 12.16 8.84 7.51
N LEU A 32 11.58 8.12 8.47
CA LEU A 32 11.52 8.53 9.87
C LEU A 32 12.94 8.73 10.46
N ALA A 33 13.82 7.74 10.26
CA ALA A 33 15.20 7.79 10.76
C ALA A 33 16.00 8.94 10.13
N CYS A 34 15.80 9.20 8.83
CA CYS A 34 16.43 10.33 8.13
C CYS A 34 15.90 11.68 8.62
N HIS A 35 14.62 11.80 8.94
CA HIS A 35 14.03 13.05 9.42
C HIS A 35 14.60 13.47 10.78
N TYR A 36 14.73 12.55 11.72
CA TYR A 36 15.29 12.83 13.04
C TYR A 36 16.81 12.65 13.12
N ASN A 37 17.43 12.15 12.05
CA ASN A 37 18.85 11.75 11.98
C ASN A 37 19.27 10.86 13.17
N ARG A 38 18.36 10.00 13.61
CA ARG A 38 18.47 9.14 14.80
C ARG A 38 18.03 7.74 14.47
N SER A 39 18.56 6.78 15.22
CA SER A 39 18.14 5.39 15.09
C SER A 39 16.65 5.25 15.44
N PRO A 40 15.85 4.52 14.65
CA PRO A 40 14.40 4.45 14.81
C PRO A 40 13.96 3.76 16.10
N ASP A 41 14.84 3.09 16.82
CA ASP A 41 14.63 2.55 18.16
C ASP A 41 14.59 3.61 19.27
N ARG A 42 15.12 4.82 19.01
CA ARG A 42 15.19 5.91 19.99
C ARG A 42 14.09 6.96 19.83
N ILE A 43 13.24 6.82 18.81
CA ILE A 43 12.22 7.80 18.48
C ILE A 43 10.95 7.49 19.30
N GLU A 44 10.43 8.51 19.97
CA GLU A 44 9.25 8.35 20.81
C GLU A 44 7.95 8.29 19.99
N PRO A 45 6.87 7.70 20.54
CA PRO A 45 5.56 7.69 19.88
C PRO A 45 5.04 9.09 19.51
N ARG A 46 5.34 10.10 20.35
CA ARG A 46 4.97 11.50 20.10
C ARG A 46 5.70 12.06 18.87
N GLU A 47 7.00 11.83 18.78
CA GLU A 47 7.80 12.23 17.61
C GLU A 47 7.32 11.53 16.33
N VAL A 48 6.88 10.27 16.41
CA VAL A 48 6.26 9.60 15.25
C VAL A 48 4.97 10.30 14.82
N GLN A 49 4.16 10.78 15.75
CA GLN A 49 2.94 11.53 15.44
C GLN A 49 3.26 12.87 14.79
N ASP A 50 4.25 13.60 15.31
CA ASP A 50 4.72 14.87 14.75
C ASP A 50 5.27 14.69 13.33
N TYR A 51 6.02 13.60 13.09
CA TYR A 51 6.50 13.26 11.76
C TYR A 51 5.36 12.96 10.78
N LEU A 52 4.32 12.23 11.21
CA LEU A 52 3.15 11.99 10.36
C LEU A 52 2.38 13.27 10.06
N LEU A 53 2.32 14.21 11.01
CA LEU A 53 1.75 15.54 10.80
C LEU A 53 2.59 16.37 9.83
N PHE A 54 3.92 16.32 9.94
CA PHE A 54 4.83 16.94 8.99
C PHE A 54 4.64 16.36 7.58
N LEU A 55 4.51 15.05 7.44
CA LEU A 55 4.24 14.43 6.14
C LEU A 55 2.89 14.87 5.54
N LEU A 56 1.88 15.10 6.37
CA LEU A 56 0.56 15.49 5.91
C LEU A 56 0.48 17.00 5.57
N ARG A 57 1.08 17.86 6.39
CA ARG A 57 0.98 19.33 6.26
C ARG A 57 2.06 19.92 5.37
N ASP A 58 3.29 19.48 5.52
CA ASP A 58 4.47 20.10 4.90
C ASP A 58 4.81 19.45 3.56
N ARG A 59 4.66 18.13 3.49
CA ARG A 59 4.92 17.33 2.29
C ARG A 59 3.68 17.05 1.45
N GLU A 60 2.50 17.50 1.90
CA GLU A 60 1.20 17.31 1.26
C GLU A 60 0.95 15.87 0.77
N LEU A 61 1.46 14.88 1.50
CA LEU A 61 1.32 13.49 1.10
C LEU A 61 -0.15 13.08 1.15
N ALA A 62 -0.56 12.35 0.10
CA ALA A 62 -1.87 11.73 0.09
C ALA A 62 -2.06 10.89 1.35
N TRP A 63 -3.24 10.97 1.95
CA TRP A 63 -3.53 10.28 3.21
C TRP A 63 -3.28 8.77 3.14
N ALA A 64 -3.54 8.15 1.98
CA ALA A 64 -3.24 6.74 1.74
C ALA A 64 -1.75 6.41 1.94
N SER A 65 -0.87 7.29 1.47
CA SER A 65 0.58 7.20 1.66
C SER A 65 0.93 7.38 3.14
N CYS A 66 0.40 8.41 3.81
CA CYS A 66 0.63 8.60 5.26
C CYS A 66 0.17 7.38 6.08
N ASN A 67 -0.95 6.75 5.71
CA ASN A 67 -1.44 5.56 6.39
C ASN A 67 -0.50 4.35 6.16
N LEU A 68 0.07 4.20 4.96
CA LEU A 68 1.08 3.18 4.68
C LEU A 68 2.33 3.37 5.57
N TYR A 69 2.78 4.62 5.73
CA TYR A 69 3.90 4.96 6.60
C TYR A 69 3.56 4.65 8.06
N ARG A 70 2.38 5.05 8.52
CA ARG A 70 1.88 4.77 9.87
C ARG A 70 1.87 3.28 10.19
N VAL A 71 1.33 2.45 9.29
CA VAL A 71 1.26 1.00 9.51
C VAL A 71 2.64 0.37 9.48
N GLY A 72 3.53 0.79 8.57
CA GLY A 72 4.92 0.31 8.52
C GLY A 72 5.71 0.66 9.78
N ILE A 73 5.56 1.88 10.28
CA ILE A 73 6.19 2.32 11.53
C ILE A 73 5.61 1.56 12.73
N ARG A 74 4.28 1.40 12.81
CA ARG A 74 3.65 0.59 13.87
C ARG A 74 4.15 -0.86 13.86
N PHE A 75 4.31 -1.44 12.67
CA PHE A 75 4.85 -2.79 12.53
C PHE A 75 6.26 -2.90 13.11
N PHE A 76 7.13 -1.93 12.81
CA PHE A 76 8.49 -1.90 13.32
C PHE A 76 8.54 -1.87 14.86
N TYR A 77 7.80 -0.97 15.51
CA TYR A 77 7.80 -0.88 16.97
C TYR A 77 7.17 -2.10 17.65
N ARG A 78 6.07 -2.61 17.09
CA ARG A 78 5.35 -3.75 17.68
C ARG A 78 6.08 -5.08 17.47
N THR A 79 6.55 -5.33 16.26
CA THR A 79 7.11 -6.63 15.87
C THR A 79 8.62 -6.67 16.11
N THR A 80 9.35 -5.70 15.58
CA THR A 80 10.82 -5.74 15.58
C THR A 80 11.40 -5.31 16.93
N LEU A 81 10.75 -4.38 17.62
CA LEU A 81 11.14 -3.90 18.95
C LEU A 81 10.32 -4.51 20.10
N GLY A 82 9.20 -5.18 19.81
CA GLY A 82 8.39 -5.87 20.83
C GLY A 82 7.65 -4.94 21.81
N LEU A 83 7.45 -3.66 21.46
CA LEU A 83 6.75 -2.72 22.33
C LEU A 83 5.23 -2.98 22.32
N PRO A 84 4.56 -2.97 23.50
CA PRO A 84 3.12 -3.17 23.58
C PRO A 84 2.35 -2.01 22.94
N ASP A 85 1.26 -2.33 22.21
CA ASP A 85 0.41 -1.39 21.45
C ASP A 85 -0.08 -0.21 22.31
N ALA A 86 -0.26 -0.43 23.62
CA ALA A 86 -0.69 0.60 24.58
C ALA A 86 0.29 1.78 24.73
N ARG A 87 1.59 1.58 24.44
CA ARG A 87 2.60 2.65 24.45
C ARG A 87 2.67 3.40 23.12
N PHE A 88 2.16 2.82 22.04
CA PHE A 88 2.36 3.30 20.66
C PHE A 88 1.02 3.54 19.95
N PHE A 89 0.17 4.37 20.55
CA PHE A 89 -1.11 4.75 19.96
C PHE A 89 -0.92 5.83 18.89
N ILE A 90 -1.06 5.45 17.62
CA ILE A 90 -1.09 6.41 16.51
C ILE A 90 -2.54 6.54 15.99
N PRO A 91 -3.25 7.65 16.30
CA PRO A 91 -4.62 7.85 15.85
C PRO A 91 -4.65 7.87 14.32
N GLY A 92 -5.45 6.97 13.73
CA GLY A 92 -5.77 7.01 12.31
C GLY A 92 -6.91 7.98 12.07
N SER A 93 -6.78 8.88 11.10
CA SER A 93 -7.93 9.64 10.60
C SER A 93 -8.83 8.74 9.73
N LYS A 94 -10.13 9.01 9.65
CA LYS A 94 -11.04 8.26 8.78
C LYS A 94 -10.89 8.78 7.35
N GLN A 95 -10.35 7.97 6.45
CA GLN A 95 -10.36 8.29 5.04
C GLN A 95 -11.82 8.34 4.53
N PRO A 96 -12.26 9.40 3.84
CA PRO A 96 -13.51 9.33 3.10
C PRO A 96 -13.32 8.30 1.99
N LYS A 97 -14.09 7.21 2.03
CA LYS A 97 -14.14 6.24 0.94
C LYS A 97 -14.60 7.00 -0.31
N ARG A 98 -13.70 7.17 -1.29
CA ARG A 98 -14.12 7.59 -2.62
C ARG A 98 -14.96 6.46 -3.20
N LEU A 99 -16.22 6.76 -3.50
CA LEU A 99 -17.06 5.86 -4.29
C LEU A 99 -16.34 5.65 -5.63
N PRO A 100 -16.22 4.40 -6.13
CA PRO A 100 -15.64 4.18 -7.44
C PRO A 100 -16.48 4.93 -8.46
N GLU A 101 -15.84 5.84 -9.19
CA GLU A 101 -16.48 6.57 -10.28
C GLU A 101 -16.90 5.54 -11.34
N ILE A 102 -18.20 5.30 -11.45
CA ILE A 102 -18.74 4.37 -12.44
C ILE A 102 -18.74 5.12 -13.76
N LEU A 103 -17.90 4.69 -14.70
CA LEU A 103 -17.89 5.23 -16.06
C LEU A 103 -19.29 5.10 -16.66
N ASN A 104 -19.82 6.19 -17.21
CA ASN A 104 -21.13 6.18 -17.86
C ASN A 104 -21.06 5.43 -19.18
N ARG A 105 -22.19 4.91 -19.67
CA ARG A 105 -22.29 4.10 -20.89
C ARG A 105 -21.68 4.81 -22.11
N GLU A 106 -21.84 6.12 -22.20
CA GLU A 106 -21.28 6.93 -23.28
C GLU A 106 -19.74 7.01 -23.24
N GLU A 107 -19.16 7.07 -22.04
CA GLU A 107 -17.71 7.10 -21.84
C GLU A 107 -17.09 5.74 -22.19
N LEU A 108 -17.78 4.65 -21.86
CA LEU A 108 -17.39 3.30 -22.27
C LEU A 108 -17.42 3.13 -23.79
N VAL A 109 -18.48 3.62 -24.45
CA VAL A 109 -18.56 3.60 -25.91
C VAL A 109 -17.40 4.38 -26.53
N ARG A 110 -17.10 5.59 -26.02
CA ARG A 110 -15.93 6.37 -26.46
C ARG A 110 -14.62 5.63 -26.26
N LEU A 111 -14.42 5.02 -25.09
CA LEU A 111 -13.23 4.23 -24.76
C LEU A 111 -13.04 3.07 -25.76
N PHE A 112 -14.10 2.33 -26.06
CA PHE A 112 -14.05 1.22 -27.01
C PHE A 112 -13.86 1.66 -28.46
N THR A 113 -14.38 2.83 -28.85
CA THR A 113 -14.18 3.39 -30.20
C THR A 113 -12.78 3.96 -30.42
N LEU A 114 -12.16 4.53 -29.38
CA LEU A 114 -10.80 5.08 -29.46
C LEU A 114 -9.71 4.00 -29.36
N THR A 115 -10.06 2.81 -28.87
CA THR A 115 -9.10 1.69 -28.77
C THR A 115 -8.89 1.05 -30.14
N VAL A 116 -7.84 1.49 -30.85
CA VAL A 116 -7.49 1.03 -32.21
C VAL A 116 -7.09 -0.45 -32.25
N ASN A 117 -6.50 -0.97 -31.17
CA ASN A 117 -6.06 -2.36 -31.10
C ASN A 117 -7.22 -3.29 -30.71
N ARG A 118 -7.65 -4.13 -31.67
CA ARG A 118 -8.76 -5.09 -31.51
C ARG A 118 -8.58 -6.04 -30.32
N LYS A 119 -7.34 -6.43 -29.97
CA LYS A 119 -7.04 -7.29 -28.82
C LYS A 119 -7.35 -6.58 -27.49
N HIS A 120 -6.96 -5.31 -27.37
CA HIS A 120 -7.23 -4.52 -26.16
C HIS A 120 -8.71 -4.20 -26.02
N ARG A 121 -9.40 -3.91 -27.13
CA ARG A 121 -10.85 -3.68 -27.12
C ARG A 121 -11.62 -4.91 -26.64
N ALA A 122 -11.27 -6.10 -27.13
CA ALA A 122 -11.88 -7.35 -26.67
C ALA A 122 -11.60 -7.60 -25.17
N LEU A 123 -10.36 -7.36 -24.72
CA LEU A 123 -9.98 -7.52 -23.32
C LEU A 123 -10.75 -6.56 -22.40
N LEU A 124 -10.87 -5.28 -22.78
CA LEU A 124 -11.62 -4.27 -22.01
C LEU A 124 -13.12 -4.60 -21.95
N MET A 125 -13.72 -5.06 -23.05
CA MET A 125 -15.12 -5.51 -23.09
C MET A 125 -15.36 -6.70 -22.17
N THR A 126 -14.48 -7.71 -22.22
CA THR A 126 -14.58 -8.89 -21.36
C THR A 126 -14.35 -8.55 -19.90
N ALA A 127 -13.36 -7.70 -19.59
CA ALA A 127 -13.09 -7.25 -18.22
C ALA A 127 -14.29 -6.48 -17.63
N TYR A 128 -14.92 -5.62 -18.43
CA TYR A 128 -16.13 -4.90 -18.04
C TYR A 128 -17.33 -5.85 -17.85
N ALA A 129 -17.59 -6.76 -18.80
CA ALA A 129 -18.70 -7.71 -18.72
C ALA A 129 -18.57 -8.72 -17.57
N ALA A 130 -17.34 -9.14 -17.25
CA ALA A 130 -17.06 -10.08 -16.16
C ALA A 130 -16.79 -9.39 -14.81
N GLY A 131 -16.81 -8.05 -14.73
CA GLY A 131 -16.55 -7.30 -13.50
C GLY A 131 -15.17 -7.56 -12.90
N LEU A 132 -14.17 -7.85 -13.74
CA LEU A 132 -12.82 -8.22 -13.28
C LEU A 132 -12.13 -7.01 -12.67
N ARG A 133 -11.70 -7.12 -11.41
CA ARG A 133 -10.85 -6.11 -10.77
C ARG A 133 -9.45 -6.17 -11.40
N CYS A 134 -8.88 -5.02 -11.74
CA CYS A 134 -7.51 -4.88 -12.25
C CYS A 134 -6.46 -5.26 -11.17
N SER A 135 -6.38 -6.53 -10.83
CA SER A 135 -5.25 -7.14 -10.11
C SER A 135 -4.75 -8.41 -10.82
N VAL A 136 -5.37 -8.80 -11.93
CA VAL A 136 -5.02 -9.99 -12.70
C VAL A 136 -4.75 -9.59 -14.16
N THR A 137 -3.54 -9.11 -14.42
CA THR A 137 -2.95 -9.14 -15.76
C THR A 137 -1.45 -9.32 -15.61
N GLY A 138 -1.07 -10.58 -15.39
CA GLY A 138 0.32 -11.00 -15.28
C GLY A 138 0.50 -12.52 -15.28
N HIS A 139 -0.49 -13.27 -14.80
CA HIS A 139 -0.48 -14.74 -14.82
C HIS A 139 -1.91 -15.26 -14.79
N SER A 140 -2.43 -15.71 -15.93
CA SER A 140 -3.60 -16.59 -15.94
C SER A 140 -3.51 -17.51 -17.13
N ARG A 141 -2.81 -18.64 -16.92
CA ARG A 141 -3.06 -19.89 -17.65
C ARG A 141 -4.49 -20.30 -17.29
N ALA A 142 -5.39 -20.26 -18.26
CA ALA A 142 -6.73 -20.79 -18.12
C ALA A 142 -6.66 -22.33 -18.22
N SER A 143 -6.78 -23.02 -17.08
CA SER A 143 -7.10 -24.44 -17.05
C SER A 143 -8.62 -24.54 -16.88
N PHE A 144 -9.33 -24.89 -17.95
CA PHE A 144 -10.75 -25.23 -17.90
C PHE A 144 -10.89 -26.64 -17.29
N HIS A 145 -11.52 -26.74 -16.14
CA HIS A 145 -12.09 -27.99 -15.64
C HIS A 145 -13.61 -27.85 -15.70
N TYR A 146 -14.24 -28.61 -16.59
CA TYR A 146 -15.69 -28.84 -16.56
C TYR A 146 -16.00 -29.94 -15.53
N PRO A 147 -17.05 -29.81 -14.71
CA PRO A 147 -17.73 -30.97 -14.16
C PRO A 147 -18.79 -31.47 -15.16
N THR A 148 -18.96 -32.80 -15.15
CA THR A 148 -19.85 -33.64 -15.95
C THR A 148 -21.31 -33.24 -15.96
#